data_AF-A0A2P4YUQ3-F1
#
_entry.id   AF-A0A2P4YUQ3-F1
#
_cell.length_a   1.000
_cell.length_b   1.000
_cell.length_c   1.000
_cell.angle_alpha   90.00
_cell.angle_beta   90.00
_cell.angle_gamma   90.00
#
_symmetry.space_group_name_H-M   'P 1'
#
loop_
_entity.id
_entity.type
_entity.pdbx_description
1 polymer ?
#
loop_
_entity_poly.entity_id
_entity_poly.type
_entity_poly.pdbx_seq_one_letter_code
_entity_poly.pdbx_strand_id
1 'polypeptide(L)'
;MAFKKGGNKKVASTGKKQKHGFIRSSSRGANPFDVRSNASKQKHEVIGRRVKGAGRNVAAARAEAERKRHKTLGAEYKARNKSNVFKDKRLGEQDPTLSMEDKMMARFQTERKRKLRNASTFALHDSDSEQEDETLFLTHKGAKITEDDYDRLNVDGPLDEEDEEGRKMDREIVDQLHFGGGKEDADALEKDGKRKTHKEVMQEVMMKAKLYKAERQKNKTSQEDATDKLIEGIARTSRNLRIGHALTSQMCDTAGVVVRERLVHLHQRLCKKASTSAWPTLPELLLFKALTSIFPTSDLRHNVVSPMETLLDQSPMDMTRSKERFMPEVVTFLTRILRAFVTSGVDETMENDEDKTSVHWLRRDLLEWVSAPSDEGQIPAFLQFPYAGIPSCSGVQVLSSLLALLDVSSAQYASLPSFDELFYPLYLLLHALVKQLEDTPHTNVLYAISKLHTRLESCWNVRRPLRLQSFAPTTLPTFAPHFDENYTVRKDKTAPKDRAQLKQLQRQVKRARKGAARELRRDAEFIHREKQKEEEARLAAKEEKQKEIRRWLDEQNATFNQQVRKGGHMLKGGGSARGPAPRARTPRK
;
A
#
# COMPACT_ATOMS: atom_id res chain seq x y z
N MET A 1 12.60 -87.76 65.41
CA MET A 1 13.90 -87.63 64.72
C MET A 1 13.84 -86.49 63.71
N ALA A 2 14.79 -85.56 63.85
CA ALA A 2 15.42 -84.68 62.86
C ALA A 2 14.78 -84.40 61.48
N PHE A 3 14.49 -83.10 61.26
CA PHE A 3 15.10 -82.22 60.24
C PHE A 3 15.24 -82.63 58.75
N LYS A 4 14.59 -81.81 57.89
CA LYS A 4 15.22 -80.86 56.92
C LYS A 4 15.00 -81.08 55.39
N LYS A 5 14.31 -80.07 54.84
CA LYS A 5 14.44 -79.34 53.55
C LYS A 5 15.11 -80.00 52.32
N GLY A 6 14.50 -79.76 51.16
CA GLY A 6 15.20 -79.54 49.89
C GLY A 6 14.30 -79.81 48.68
N GLY A 7 13.83 -78.78 47.97
CA GLY A 7 12.78 -78.91 46.95
C GLY A 7 13.26 -79.16 45.52
N ASN A 8 12.31 -79.41 44.61
CA ASN A 8 12.41 -78.96 43.22
C ASN A 8 11.04 -78.78 42.54
N LYS A 9 10.89 -77.63 41.87
CA LYS A 9 9.95 -77.15 40.84
C LYS A 9 8.58 -77.84 40.64
N LYS A 10 7.51 -77.09 40.98
CA LYS A 10 6.12 -77.33 40.56
C LYS A 10 5.94 -77.04 39.06
N VAL A 11 5.46 -78.03 38.32
CA VAL A 11 4.88 -77.88 36.97
C VAL A 11 3.49 -77.29 37.13
N ALA A 12 3.30 -76.06 36.65
CA ALA A 12 2.01 -75.38 36.67
C ALA A 12 1.09 -75.95 35.57
N SER A 13 0.02 -76.62 35.98
CA SER A 13 -1.09 -77.01 35.13
C SER A 13 -1.77 -75.76 34.53
N THR A 14 -1.83 -75.72 33.21
CA THR A 14 -2.48 -74.70 32.40
C THR A 14 -3.96 -74.51 32.75
N GLY A 15 -4.27 -73.43 33.46
CA GLY A 15 -5.65 -72.98 33.68
C GLY A 15 -6.28 -72.45 32.38
N LYS A 16 -7.52 -72.87 32.11
CA LYS A 16 -8.43 -72.28 31.13
C LYS A 16 -8.53 -70.77 31.34
N LYS A 17 -7.85 -69.98 30.50
CA LYS A 17 -8.12 -68.54 30.38
C LYS A 17 -9.44 -68.36 29.63
N GLN A 18 -10.40 -67.73 30.30
CA GLN A 18 -11.66 -67.26 29.70
C GLN A 18 -11.37 -66.43 28.45
N LYS A 19 -11.93 -66.83 27.31
CA LYS A 19 -11.95 -66.04 26.07
C LYS A 19 -12.97 -64.90 26.19
N HIS A 20 -12.64 -63.86 26.96
CA HIS A 20 -13.31 -62.55 26.91
C HIS A 20 -12.46 -61.50 26.16
N GLY A 21 -11.71 -61.94 25.13
CA GLY A 21 -10.77 -61.09 24.41
C GLY A 21 -11.15 -60.71 22.97
N PHE A 22 -12.16 -61.35 22.37
CA PHE A 22 -12.40 -61.24 20.92
C PHE A 22 -13.69 -60.47 20.54
N ILE A 23 -14.53 -60.09 21.51
CA ILE A 23 -15.65 -59.17 21.30
C ILE A 23 -15.22 -57.76 21.75
N ARG A 24 -14.22 -57.18 21.08
CA ARG A 24 -13.83 -55.78 21.37
C ARG A 24 -13.29 -54.99 20.19
N SER A 25 -13.22 -55.60 19.01
CA SER A 25 -12.75 -54.95 17.78
C SER A 25 -13.87 -54.57 16.81
N SER A 26 -15.05 -55.21 16.87
CA SER A 26 -16.24 -54.78 16.11
C SER A 26 -17.03 -53.66 16.79
N SER A 27 -16.73 -53.32 18.04
CA SER A 27 -17.28 -52.17 18.76
C SER A 27 -16.44 -50.90 18.63
N ARG A 28 -15.49 -50.85 17.69
CA ARG A 28 -14.70 -49.63 17.37
C ARG A 28 -15.46 -48.61 16.52
N GLY A 29 -16.74 -48.82 16.27
CA GLY A 29 -17.69 -47.73 16.09
C GLY A 29 -18.41 -47.52 17.41
N ALA A 30 -18.21 -46.38 18.08
CA ALA A 30 -19.18 -45.93 19.08
C ALA A 30 -20.58 -45.98 18.43
N ASN A 31 -21.62 -46.33 19.20
CA ASN A 31 -22.99 -46.40 18.71
C ASN A 31 -23.28 -45.19 17.79
N PRO A 32 -23.67 -45.39 16.52
CA PRO A 32 -23.91 -44.29 15.58
C PRO A 32 -24.90 -43.24 16.09
N PHE A 33 -25.80 -43.61 17.00
CA PHE A 33 -26.74 -42.69 17.63
C PHE A 33 -26.14 -41.82 18.75
N ASP A 34 -25.01 -42.25 19.32
CA ASP A 34 -24.26 -41.47 20.32
C ASP A 34 -23.36 -40.41 19.66
N VAL A 35 -22.86 -40.70 18.46
CA VAL A 35 -22.01 -39.80 17.67
C VAL A 35 -22.90 -38.96 16.75
N ARG A 36 -23.08 -37.67 17.06
CA ARG A 36 -23.75 -36.75 16.13
C ARG A 36 -22.73 -36.11 15.20
N SER A 37 -22.83 -36.43 13.92
CA SER A 37 -22.19 -35.67 12.85
C SER A 37 -22.94 -34.34 12.62
N ASN A 38 -22.31 -33.41 11.91
CA ASN A 38 -23.00 -32.18 11.49
C ASN A 38 -24.11 -32.55 10.50
N ALA A 39 -25.32 -32.03 10.69
CA ALA A 39 -26.53 -32.44 9.99
C ALA A 39 -26.51 -32.22 8.46
N SER A 40 -25.62 -31.37 7.95
CA SER A 40 -25.42 -31.21 6.50
C SER A 40 -24.06 -31.77 6.09
N LYS A 41 -24.00 -32.36 4.90
CA LYS A 41 -22.73 -32.54 4.17
C LYS A 41 -21.97 -31.20 4.15
N GLN A 42 -20.64 -31.27 4.07
CA GLN A 42 -19.83 -30.06 4.02
C GLN A 42 -20.27 -29.19 2.84
N LYS A 43 -20.49 -27.88 3.05
CA LYS A 43 -20.95 -26.98 1.98
C LYS A 43 -19.90 -26.77 0.89
N HIS A 44 -18.62 -26.76 1.29
CA HIS A 44 -17.48 -26.72 0.40
C HIS A 44 -16.56 -27.84 0.83
N GLU A 45 -16.21 -28.71 -0.10
CA GLU A 45 -15.25 -29.78 0.10
C GLU A 45 -13.84 -29.19 0.00
N VAL A 46 -13.13 -29.15 1.12
CA VAL A 46 -11.74 -28.69 1.18
C VAL A 46 -10.90 -29.86 1.70
N ILE A 47 -10.04 -30.38 0.85
CA ILE A 47 -9.19 -31.53 1.15
C ILE A 47 -8.29 -31.20 2.36
N GLY A 48 -8.12 -32.16 3.27
CA GLY A 48 -7.29 -32.00 4.48
C GLY A 48 -7.89 -31.14 5.61
N ARG A 49 -9.04 -30.51 5.39
CA ARG A 49 -9.66 -29.64 6.40
C ARG A 49 -10.41 -30.41 7.48
N ARG A 50 -9.92 -30.35 8.73
CA ARG A 50 -10.63 -30.92 9.90
C ARG A 50 -11.84 -30.07 10.27
N VAL A 51 -13.05 -30.61 10.08
CA VAL A 51 -14.30 -29.92 10.44
C VAL A 51 -14.59 -30.09 11.93
N LYS A 52 -14.62 -28.98 12.68
CA LYS A 52 -14.90 -28.97 14.11
C LYS A 52 -16.28 -29.58 14.41
N GLY A 53 -16.27 -30.77 14.98
CA GLY A 53 -17.48 -31.45 15.42
C GLY A 53 -18.07 -32.50 14.49
N ALA A 54 -17.30 -32.94 13.50
CA ALA A 54 -17.72 -34.06 12.64
C ALA A 54 -17.95 -35.38 13.41
N GLY A 55 -17.38 -35.55 14.61
CA GLY A 55 -17.53 -36.78 15.42
C GLY A 55 -17.74 -36.51 16.92
N ARG A 56 -18.69 -35.64 17.30
CA ARG A 56 -18.95 -35.37 18.73
C ARG A 56 -19.82 -36.47 19.34
N ASN A 57 -19.35 -37.10 20.42
CA ASN A 57 -20.18 -38.01 21.21
C ASN A 57 -21.08 -37.19 22.17
N VAL A 58 -22.37 -37.13 21.86
CA VAL A 58 -23.35 -36.31 22.61
C VAL A 58 -23.80 -37.00 23.89
N ALA A 59 -23.90 -38.33 23.88
CA ALA A 59 -24.30 -39.10 25.07
C ALA A 59 -23.25 -38.97 26.18
N ALA A 60 -21.97 -39.15 25.85
CA ALA A 60 -20.87 -38.99 26.79
C ALA A 60 -20.81 -37.56 27.38
N ALA A 61 -20.95 -36.54 26.53
CA ALA A 61 -20.96 -35.14 26.99
C ALA A 61 -22.15 -34.81 27.90
N ARG A 62 -23.34 -35.40 27.65
CA ARG A 62 -24.51 -35.23 28.53
C ARG A 62 -24.30 -35.91 29.88
N ALA A 63 -23.79 -37.14 29.88
CA ALA A 63 -23.50 -37.89 31.10
C ALA A 63 -22.45 -37.18 31.96
N GLU A 64 -21.39 -36.65 31.34
CA GLU A 64 -20.38 -35.84 32.04
C GLU A 64 -20.98 -34.56 32.64
N ALA A 65 -21.85 -33.87 31.88
CA ALA A 65 -22.54 -32.68 32.37
C ALA A 65 -23.48 -33.00 33.56
N GLU A 66 -24.22 -34.11 33.53
CA GLU A 66 -25.04 -34.55 34.67
C GLU A 66 -24.17 -34.92 35.88
N ARG A 67 -23.07 -35.65 35.68
CA ARG A 67 -22.10 -35.92 36.74
C ARG A 67 -21.56 -34.63 37.36
N LYS A 68 -21.29 -33.61 36.55
CA LYS A 68 -20.84 -32.30 37.05
C LYS A 68 -21.94 -31.63 37.89
N ARG A 69 -23.19 -31.61 37.43
CA ARG A 69 -24.34 -31.05 38.19
C ARG A 69 -24.56 -31.79 39.52
N HIS A 70 -24.48 -33.11 39.53
CA HIS A 70 -24.57 -33.88 40.77
C HIS A 70 -23.45 -33.52 41.77
N LYS A 71 -22.22 -33.28 41.28
CA LYS A 71 -21.09 -32.88 42.13
C LYS A 71 -21.20 -31.44 42.64
N THR A 72 -21.73 -30.51 41.85
CA THR A 72 -21.84 -29.09 42.23
C THR A 72 -23.22 -28.78 42.80
N LEU A 73 -24.22 -28.55 41.93
CA LEU A 73 -25.57 -28.16 42.30
C LEU A 73 -26.26 -29.19 43.20
N GLY A 74 -26.02 -30.48 42.99
CA GLY A 74 -26.58 -31.53 43.84
C GLY A 74 -26.01 -31.51 45.27
N ALA A 75 -24.73 -31.19 45.41
CA ALA A 75 -24.10 -31.04 46.72
C ALA A 75 -24.60 -29.77 47.43
N GLU A 76 -24.67 -28.65 46.70
CA GLU A 76 -25.21 -27.38 47.19
C GLU A 76 -26.69 -27.50 47.60
N TYR A 77 -27.52 -28.19 46.80
CA TYR A 77 -28.93 -28.40 47.10
C TYR A 77 -29.14 -29.19 48.40
N LYS A 78 -28.34 -30.23 48.64
CA LYS A 78 -28.34 -30.98 49.90
C LYS A 78 -27.85 -30.14 51.09
N ALA A 79 -26.97 -29.18 50.84
CA ALA A 79 -26.43 -28.28 51.85
C ALA A 79 -27.30 -27.03 52.10
N ARG A 80 -28.40 -26.81 51.36
CA ARG A 80 -29.21 -25.58 51.42
C ARG A 80 -29.71 -25.21 52.82
N ASN A 81 -29.98 -26.21 53.66
CA ASN A 81 -30.49 -26.03 55.02
C ASN A 81 -29.37 -26.10 56.08
N LYS A 82 -28.10 -26.12 55.66
CA LYS A 82 -26.93 -26.14 56.55
C LYS A 82 -26.28 -24.76 56.56
N SER A 83 -26.14 -24.17 57.76
CA SER A 83 -25.43 -22.90 57.96
C SER A 83 -23.94 -23.08 58.26
N ASN A 84 -23.52 -24.30 58.64
CA ASN A 84 -22.15 -24.59 59.04
C ASN A 84 -21.24 -24.77 57.82
N VAL A 85 -20.20 -23.94 57.71
CA VAL A 85 -19.17 -24.02 56.67
C VAL A 85 -17.82 -24.32 57.32
N PHE A 86 -17.23 -25.47 56.99
CA PHE A 86 -15.88 -25.81 57.44
C PHE A 86 -14.85 -25.02 56.62
N LYS A 87 -14.18 -24.04 57.24
CA LYS A 87 -13.10 -23.27 56.62
C LYS A 87 -11.76 -23.88 57.01
N ASP A 88 -11.16 -24.65 56.10
CA ASP A 88 -9.83 -25.20 56.32
C ASP A 88 -8.76 -24.10 56.11
N LYS A 89 -8.17 -23.64 57.22
CA LYS A 89 -7.08 -22.66 57.23
C LYS A 89 -5.69 -23.31 57.22
N ARG A 90 -5.60 -24.64 57.07
CA ARG A 90 -4.30 -25.32 57.03
C ARG A 90 -3.54 -24.88 55.77
N LEU A 91 -2.30 -24.40 55.97
CA LEU A 91 -1.43 -23.93 54.90
C LEU A 91 -1.24 -25.02 53.83
N GLY A 92 -1.40 -24.63 52.57
CA GLY A 92 -1.20 -25.48 51.39
C GLY A 92 -2.25 -26.59 51.19
N GLU A 93 -3.30 -26.68 52.00
CA GLU A 93 -4.32 -27.73 51.84
C GLU A 93 -5.12 -27.55 50.53
N GLN A 94 -5.39 -26.29 50.14
CA GLN A 94 -6.17 -25.94 48.94
C GLN A 94 -5.35 -25.98 47.63
N ASP A 95 -4.03 -26.03 47.70
CA ASP A 95 -3.16 -26.06 46.53
C ASP A 95 -2.86 -27.51 46.12
N PRO A 96 -3.27 -27.96 44.92
CA PRO A 96 -3.02 -29.31 44.44
C PRO A 96 -1.60 -29.53 43.90
N THR A 97 -0.78 -28.47 43.81
CA THR A 97 0.57 -28.50 43.25
C THR A 97 1.66 -28.81 44.28
N LEU A 98 1.36 -28.66 45.58
CA LEU A 98 2.31 -28.95 46.65
C LEU A 98 2.20 -30.42 47.09
N SER A 99 3.33 -31.09 47.27
CA SER A 99 3.37 -32.45 47.82
C SER A 99 2.93 -32.45 49.30
N MET A 100 2.52 -33.60 49.81
CA MET A 100 2.18 -33.76 51.23
C MET A 100 3.34 -33.33 52.16
N GLU A 101 4.57 -33.60 51.74
CA GLU A 101 5.79 -33.23 52.46
C GLU A 101 6.02 -31.71 52.46
N ASP A 102 5.83 -31.04 51.32
CA ASP A 102 5.95 -29.58 51.19
C ASP A 102 4.89 -28.86 52.04
N LYS A 103 3.67 -29.42 52.09
CA LYS A 103 2.59 -28.93 52.95
C LYS A 103 2.98 -29.04 54.42
N MET A 104 3.60 -30.15 54.85
CA MET A 104 4.07 -30.33 56.23
C MET A 104 5.25 -29.41 56.57
N MET A 105 6.18 -29.24 55.65
CA MET A 105 7.34 -28.37 55.84
C MET A 105 6.92 -26.89 55.94
N ALA A 106 6.03 -26.41 55.07
CA ALA A 106 5.49 -25.05 55.14
C ALA A 106 4.71 -24.79 56.44
N ARG A 107 3.95 -25.78 56.92
CA ARG A 107 3.27 -25.72 58.25
C ARG A 107 4.27 -25.64 59.39
N PHE A 108 5.33 -26.45 59.35
CA PHE A 108 6.37 -26.45 60.37
C PHE A 108 7.17 -25.14 60.39
N GLN A 109 7.56 -24.63 59.22
CA GLN A 109 8.30 -23.36 59.11
C GLN A 109 7.48 -22.17 59.63
N THR A 110 6.19 -22.10 59.30
CA THR A 110 5.30 -21.04 59.78
C THR A 110 5.00 -21.15 61.27
N GLU A 111 4.85 -22.36 61.83
CA GLU A 111 4.74 -22.57 63.27
C GLU A 111 6.01 -22.08 63.99
N ARG A 112 7.19 -22.43 63.48
CA ARG A 112 8.48 -22.03 64.05
C ARG A 112 8.67 -20.51 63.99
N LYS A 113 8.31 -19.87 62.87
CA LYS A 113 8.31 -18.39 62.73
C LYS A 113 7.32 -17.72 63.69
N ARG A 114 6.13 -18.29 63.91
CA ARG A 114 5.14 -17.75 64.87
C ARG A 114 5.64 -17.86 66.32
N LYS A 115 6.30 -18.97 66.68
CA LYS A 115 6.92 -19.13 68.01
C LYS A 115 8.03 -18.10 68.24
N LEU A 116 8.91 -17.88 67.27
CA LEU A 116 9.97 -16.87 67.34
C LEU A 116 9.41 -15.45 67.49
N ARG A 117 8.36 -15.10 66.74
CA ARG A 117 7.72 -13.78 66.82
C ARG A 117 7.01 -13.51 68.16
N ASN A 118 6.48 -14.55 68.80
CA ASN A 118 5.84 -14.41 70.11
C ASN A 118 6.85 -14.44 71.27
N ALA A 119 8.05 -14.98 71.05
CA ALA A 119 9.13 -14.99 72.04
C ALA A 119 9.73 -13.59 72.27
N SER A 120 9.76 -12.75 71.23
CA SER A 120 10.29 -11.37 71.33
C SER A 120 9.34 -10.36 72.01
N THR A 121 8.12 -10.76 72.40
CA THR A 121 7.14 -9.87 73.06
C THR A 121 7.13 -10.01 74.60
N PHE A 122 7.76 -11.05 75.15
CA PHE A 122 7.75 -11.35 76.60
C PHE A 122 9.12 -11.25 77.28
N ALA A 123 10.17 -10.80 76.58
CA ALA A 123 11.45 -10.50 77.21
C ALA A 123 11.48 -9.04 77.68
N LEU A 124 11.12 -8.81 78.95
CA LEU A 124 11.28 -7.52 79.65
C LEU A 124 12.31 -7.67 80.78
N HIS A 125 13.50 -7.10 80.52
CA HIS A 125 14.60 -6.62 81.38
C HIS A 125 15.29 -7.57 82.39
N ASP A 126 16.63 -7.71 82.31
CA ASP A 126 17.51 -7.29 83.43
C ASP A 126 18.96 -6.98 83.01
N SER A 127 19.44 -5.83 83.49
CA SER A 127 20.79 -5.28 83.74
C SER A 127 22.07 -5.69 82.97
N ASP A 128 22.83 -4.63 82.63
CA ASP A 128 24.28 -4.51 82.46
C ASP A 128 25.01 -5.38 81.41
N SER A 129 25.19 -4.80 80.22
CA SER A 129 26.52 -4.73 79.61
C SER A 129 26.56 -3.65 78.53
N GLU A 130 27.45 -2.69 78.75
CA GLU A 130 27.87 -1.67 77.81
C GLU A 130 28.46 -2.30 76.55
N GLN A 131 27.86 -2.05 75.39
CA GLN A 131 28.61 -1.93 74.14
C GLN A 131 27.84 -1.05 73.16
N GLU A 132 28.44 0.09 72.89
CA GLU A 132 28.06 1.11 71.92
C GLU A 132 27.90 0.51 70.51
N ASP A 133 26.75 0.77 69.87
CA ASP A 133 26.61 1.25 68.49
C ASP A 133 25.12 1.19 68.08
N GLU A 134 24.36 2.19 68.53
CA GLU A 134 23.01 2.46 68.04
C GLU A 134 23.08 3.10 66.64
N THR A 135 22.73 2.34 65.59
CA THR A 135 22.16 2.92 64.37
C THR A 135 20.73 2.41 64.19
N LEU A 136 19.78 3.31 64.46
CA LEU A 136 18.34 3.10 64.28
C LEU A 136 18.02 2.93 62.78
N PHE A 137 17.67 1.71 62.35
CA PHE A 137 17.14 1.46 61.01
C PHE A 137 15.70 1.97 60.87
N LEU A 138 15.48 2.99 60.03
CA LEU A 138 14.16 3.48 59.68
C LEU A 138 13.48 2.54 58.67
N THR A 139 12.51 1.73 59.12
CA THR A 139 11.73 0.83 58.26
C THR A 139 10.29 1.34 58.08
N HIS A 140 9.86 1.62 56.85
CA HIS A 140 8.43 1.81 56.56
C HIS A 140 7.82 0.46 56.13
N LYS A 141 6.86 -0.05 56.89
CA LYS A 141 6.16 -1.34 56.66
C LYS A 141 7.07 -2.58 56.53
N GLY A 142 8.24 -2.57 57.17
CA GLY A 142 9.06 -3.77 57.37
C GLY A 142 9.94 -4.20 56.20
N ALA A 143 10.19 -3.32 55.21
CA ALA A 143 11.28 -3.49 54.24
C ALA A 143 12.41 -2.51 54.58
N LYS A 144 13.67 -2.96 54.43
CA LYS A 144 14.85 -2.08 54.54
C LYS A 144 14.87 -1.17 53.31
N ILE A 145 14.96 0.13 53.52
CA ILE A 145 15.19 1.11 52.45
C ILE A 145 16.69 1.06 52.15
N THR A 146 17.07 0.82 50.90
CA THR A 146 18.47 0.84 50.42
C THR A 146 18.77 2.14 49.69
N GLU A 147 20.03 2.54 49.67
CA GLU A 147 20.52 3.78 49.04
C GLU A 147 20.09 3.93 47.57
N ASP A 148 19.92 2.83 46.84
CA ASP A 148 19.47 2.80 45.43
C ASP A 148 18.04 3.33 45.20
N ASP A 149 17.22 3.49 46.25
CA ASP A 149 15.85 4.02 46.13
C ASP A 149 15.80 5.56 46.12
N TYR A 150 16.89 6.26 46.48
CA TYR A 150 16.95 7.73 46.46
C TYR A 150 17.09 8.30 45.03
N ASP A 151 17.71 7.57 44.10
CA ASP A 151 17.95 8.03 42.72
C ASP A 151 16.68 8.07 41.86
N ARG A 152 15.62 7.36 42.24
CA ARG A 152 14.34 7.33 41.50
C ARG A 152 13.42 8.53 41.77
N LEU A 153 13.75 9.37 42.74
CA LEU A 153 12.89 10.50 43.14
C LEU A 153 13.34 11.86 42.58
N ASN A 154 14.44 11.91 41.81
CA ASN A 154 15.04 13.18 41.35
C ASN A 154 15.10 13.34 39.81
N VAL A 155 14.21 12.67 39.06
CA VAL A 155 14.19 12.69 37.57
C VAL A 155 13.32 13.82 36.99
N ASP A 156 12.62 14.60 37.81
CA ASP A 156 11.82 15.74 37.34
C ASP A 156 12.44 17.07 37.82
N GLY A 157 13.46 17.53 37.10
CA GLY A 157 14.05 18.86 37.20
C GLY A 157 14.14 19.51 35.80
N PRO A 158 13.62 20.73 35.58
CA PRO A 158 13.42 21.31 34.25
C PRO A 158 14.65 22.12 33.79
N LEU A 159 15.24 21.81 32.63
CA LEU A 159 16.13 22.75 31.92
C LEU A 159 16.12 22.57 30.39
N ASP A 160 16.07 23.74 29.76
CA ASP A 160 16.42 24.15 28.38
C ASP A 160 15.45 23.93 27.21
N GLU A 161 14.59 24.94 27.06
CA GLU A 161 14.09 25.47 25.79
C GLU A 161 15.23 26.12 24.98
N GLU A 162 15.76 25.43 23.97
CA GLU A 162 16.21 26.00 22.69
C GLU A 162 16.54 24.83 21.73
N ASP A 163 16.10 24.93 20.48
CA ASP A 163 16.26 23.98 19.35
C ASP A 163 15.22 22.85 19.15
N GLU A 164 13.95 23.25 18.96
CA GLU A 164 12.81 22.36 18.66
C GLU A 164 12.45 22.19 17.14
N GLU A 165 13.35 22.41 16.18
CA GLU A 165 13.00 22.27 14.74
C GLU A 165 13.71 21.15 13.95
N GLY A 166 14.60 20.38 14.58
CA GLY A 166 15.39 19.35 13.87
C GLY A 166 14.91 17.90 13.96
N ARG A 167 13.87 17.58 14.74
CA ARG A 167 13.54 16.18 15.13
C ARG A 167 12.26 15.60 14.52
N LYS A 168 11.75 16.13 13.41
CA LYS A 168 10.68 15.45 12.66
C LYS A 168 11.28 14.46 11.67
N MET A 169 11.34 13.19 12.08
CA MET A 169 11.65 12.07 11.18
C MET A 169 10.69 12.10 9.99
N ASP A 170 11.20 11.86 8.78
CA ASP A 170 10.41 11.87 7.55
C ASP A 170 9.19 10.96 7.65
N ARG A 171 8.04 11.50 7.28
CA ARG A 171 6.73 10.83 7.37
C ARG A 171 6.72 9.48 6.62
N GLU A 172 7.50 9.39 5.56
CA GLU A 172 7.66 8.19 4.72
C GLU A 172 8.44 7.07 5.43
N ILE A 173 9.44 7.43 6.27
CA ILE A 173 10.19 6.48 7.11
C ILE A 173 9.31 5.96 8.24
N VAL A 174 8.46 6.82 8.80
CA VAL A 174 7.48 6.47 9.84
C VAL A 174 6.37 5.59 9.27
N ASP A 175 5.91 5.84 8.04
CA ASP A 175 4.88 5.06 7.35
C ASP A 175 5.35 3.65 6.98
N GLN A 176 6.62 3.50 6.56
CA GLN A 176 7.18 2.18 6.23
C GLN A 176 7.46 1.32 7.47
N LEU A 177 7.60 1.92 8.66
CA LEU A 177 7.98 1.24 9.89
C LEU A 177 6.87 1.20 10.96
N HIS A 178 5.62 1.43 10.55
CA HIS A 178 4.43 1.52 11.41
C HIS A 178 4.40 0.54 12.58
N PHE A 179 4.57 1.11 13.78
CA PHE A 179 4.33 0.56 15.11
C PHE A 179 2.82 0.37 15.40
N GLY A 180 2.07 -0.18 14.44
CA GLY A 180 0.62 -0.32 14.45
C GLY A 180 0.17 -1.77 14.55
N GLY A 181 0.07 -2.28 15.78
CA GLY A 181 -0.36 -3.64 16.15
C GLY A 181 -1.20 -4.41 15.13
N GLY A 182 -0.56 -5.41 14.51
CA GLY A 182 -1.20 -6.40 13.64
C GLY A 182 -0.21 -7.52 13.32
N LYS A 183 -0.35 -8.66 14.00
CA LYS A 183 0.31 -9.91 13.63
C LYS A 183 -0.27 -10.36 12.29
N GLU A 184 0.45 -10.17 11.20
CA GLU A 184 0.35 -10.93 9.95
C GLU A 184 1.44 -10.34 9.03
N ASP A 185 2.62 -10.98 9.01
CA ASP A 185 3.55 -11.06 7.86
C ASP A 185 4.74 -11.92 8.30
N ALA A 186 4.51 -13.23 8.19
CA ALA A 186 5.54 -14.25 8.28
C ALA A 186 5.74 -14.78 6.87
N ASP A 187 6.31 -13.99 5.96
CA ASP A 187 6.74 -14.43 4.62
C ASP A 187 7.69 -13.40 3.96
N ALA A 188 8.80 -13.08 4.62
CA ALA A 188 9.97 -12.50 3.95
C ALA A 188 11.17 -13.42 4.17
N LEU A 189 11.63 -14.02 3.08
CA LEU A 189 12.65 -15.05 3.01
C LEU A 189 13.91 -14.70 3.82
N GLU A 190 14.25 -15.64 4.71
CA GLU A 190 15.53 -15.76 5.40
C GLU A 190 16.67 -16.02 4.40
N LYS A 191 17.68 -15.15 4.39
CA LYS A 191 19.08 -15.61 4.37
C LYS A 191 19.57 -15.47 5.81
N ASP A 192 19.91 -16.60 6.40
CA ASP A 192 20.33 -16.80 7.80
C ASP A 192 19.20 -16.65 8.83
N GLY A 193 18.73 -17.80 9.35
CA GLY A 193 17.61 -17.95 10.28
C GLY A 193 17.82 -17.40 11.70
N LYS A 194 18.25 -16.15 11.81
CA LYS A 194 18.22 -15.35 13.03
C LYS A 194 17.52 -14.03 12.72
N ARG A 195 16.41 -13.78 13.42
CA ARG A 195 15.77 -12.47 13.42
C ARG A 195 16.79 -11.45 13.95
N LYS A 196 17.13 -10.46 13.12
CA LYS A 196 18.01 -9.35 13.51
C LYS A 196 17.54 -8.75 14.82
N THR A 197 18.48 -8.41 15.70
CA THR A 197 18.14 -7.77 16.96
C THR A 197 17.60 -6.36 16.70
N HIS A 198 16.71 -5.85 17.56
CA HIS A 198 16.16 -4.49 17.42
C HIS A 198 17.26 -3.42 17.33
N LYS A 199 18.40 -3.66 17.98
CA LYS A 199 19.60 -2.81 17.93
C LYS A 199 20.26 -2.81 16.55
N GLU A 200 20.39 -3.96 15.90
CA GLU A 200 20.93 -4.08 14.53
C GLU A 200 20.01 -3.39 13.52
N VAL A 201 18.69 -3.56 13.66
CA VAL A 201 17.70 -2.87 12.82
C VAL A 201 17.81 -1.36 12.97
N MET A 202 17.90 -0.86 14.21
CA MET A 202 18.07 0.57 14.48
C MET A 202 19.37 1.14 13.89
N GLN A 203 20.49 0.41 14.03
CA GLN A 203 21.77 0.83 13.45
C GLN A 203 21.75 0.87 11.93
N GLU A 204 21.13 -0.11 11.28
CA GLU A 204 20.99 -0.16 9.83
C GLU A 204 20.15 1.03 9.31
N VAL A 205 19.07 1.37 10.02
CA VAL A 205 18.21 2.53 9.71
C VAL A 205 18.99 3.84 9.86
N MET A 206 19.73 4.01 10.95
CA MET A 206 20.54 5.22 11.19
C MET A 206 21.65 5.39 10.13
N MET A 207 22.31 4.31 9.71
CA MET A 207 23.34 4.39 8.66
C MET A 207 22.74 4.75 7.30
N LYS A 208 21.61 4.15 6.93
CA LYS A 208 20.90 4.47 5.68
C LYS A 208 20.44 5.94 5.64
N ALA A 209 19.89 6.44 6.75
CA ALA A 209 19.47 7.84 6.86
C ALA A 209 20.65 8.82 6.71
N LYS A 210 21.81 8.51 7.31
CA LYS A 210 23.02 9.36 7.22
C LYS A 210 23.62 9.37 5.81
N LEU A 211 23.70 8.21 5.15
CA LEU A 211 24.23 8.11 3.79
C LEU A 211 23.39 8.93 2.80
N TYR A 212 22.07 8.81 2.87
CA TYR A 212 21.16 9.52 1.96
C TYR A 212 21.22 11.05 2.14
N LYS A 213 21.39 11.53 3.37
CA LYS A 213 21.59 12.96 3.64
C LYS A 213 22.89 13.50 3.03
N ALA A 214 23.99 12.75 3.15
CA ALA A 214 25.29 13.13 2.60
C ALA A 214 25.28 13.16 1.06
N GLU A 215 24.62 12.19 0.44
CA GLU A 215 24.48 12.11 -1.02
C GLU A 215 23.69 13.29 -1.59
N ARG A 216 22.58 13.67 -0.96
CA ARG A 216 21.80 14.87 -1.34
C ARG A 216 22.64 16.14 -1.28
N GLN A 217 23.44 16.31 -0.23
CA GLN A 217 24.28 17.50 -0.07
C GLN A 217 25.35 17.56 -1.16
N LYS A 218 26.02 16.44 -1.46
CA LYS A 218 27.07 16.37 -2.50
C LYS A 218 26.53 16.66 -3.90
N ASN A 219 25.34 16.16 -4.22
CA ASN A 219 24.71 16.41 -5.52
C ASN A 219 24.35 17.89 -5.70
N LYS A 220 23.84 18.55 -4.64
CA LYS A 220 23.54 19.98 -4.67
C LYS A 220 24.78 20.84 -4.91
N THR A 221 25.85 20.62 -4.14
CA THR A 221 27.09 21.40 -4.29
C THR A 221 27.76 21.19 -5.64
N SER A 222 27.78 19.95 -6.15
CA SER A 222 28.34 19.66 -7.48
C SER A 222 27.54 20.30 -8.62
N GLN A 223 26.24 20.52 -8.44
CA GLN A 223 25.39 21.17 -9.42
C GLN A 223 25.63 22.68 -9.46
N GLU A 224 25.75 23.32 -8.29
CA GLU A 224 26.04 24.77 -8.14
C GLU A 224 27.44 25.13 -8.67
N ASP A 225 28.47 24.37 -8.33
CA ASP A 225 29.84 24.63 -8.82
C ASP A 225 29.97 24.53 -10.35
N ALA A 226 29.11 23.74 -10.98
CA ALA A 226 29.14 23.48 -12.41
C ALA A 226 28.27 24.49 -13.18
N THR A 227 27.21 25.03 -12.57
CA THR A 227 26.43 26.15 -13.14
C THR A 227 27.28 27.40 -13.29
N ASP A 228 28.12 27.70 -12.30
CA ASP A 228 28.93 28.91 -12.28
C ASP A 228 30.01 28.91 -13.36
N LYS A 229 30.68 27.76 -13.56
CA LYS A 229 31.71 27.57 -14.62
C LYS A 229 31.13 27.67 -16.03
N LEU A 230 29.87 27.28 -16.22
CA LEU A 230 29.22 27.30 -17.52
C LEU A 230 28.85 28.74 -17.94
N ILE A 231 28.35 29.55 -17.00
CA ILE A 231 28.06 30.97 -17.24
C ILE A 231 29.32 31.70 -17.69
N GLU A 232 30.44 31.42 -17.02
CA GLU A 232 31.76 31.97 -17.33
C GLU A 232 32.30 31.50 -18.69
N GLY A 233 32.02 30.24 -19.06
CA GLY A 233 32.42 29.63 -20.33
C GLY A 233 31.66 30.19 -21.53
N ILE A 234 30.32 30.28 -21.45
CA ILE A 234 29.48 30.77 -22.55
C ILE A 234 29.84 32.22 -22.91
N ALA A 235 30.13 33.08 -21.92
CA ALA A 235 30.56 34.46 -22.15
C ALA A 235 31.85 34.59 -22.99
N ARG A 236 32.73 33.58 -22.99
CA ARG A 236 34.00 33.56 -23.74
C ARG A 236 33.90 32.90 -25.12
N THR A 237 32.81 32.21 -25.44
CA THR A 237 32.72 31.26 -26.57
C THR A 237 32.48 31.87 -27.97
N SER A 238 32.62 33.19 -28.16
CA SER A 238 32.66 33.73 -29.54
C SER A 238 33.91 33.30 -30.33
N ARG A 239 34.90 32.67 -29.68
CA ARG A 239 36.19 32.27 -30.30
C ARG A 239 36.50 30.76 -30.35
N ASN A 240 35.83 29.89 -29.57
CA ASN A 240 36.16 28.45 -29.50
C ASN A 240 34.91 27.53 -29.43
N LEU A 241 34.40 27.13 -30.61
CA LEU A 241 33.18 26.32 -30.76
C LEU A 241 33.27 24.90 -30.13
N ARG A 242 34.47 24.31 -30.11
CA ARG A 242 34.70 22.96 -29.55
C ARG A 242 34.54 22.88 -28.03
N ILE A 243 34.96 23.93 -27.32
CA ILE A 243 34.85 24.00 -25.85
C ILE A 243 33.38 24.22 -25.46
N GLY A 244 32.65 25.03 -26.22
CA GLY A 244 31.22 25.23 -26.05
C GLY A 244 30.41 23.93 -26.17
N HIS A 245 30.70 23.09 -27.18
CA HIS A 245 30.02 21.80 -27.36
C HIS A 245 30.30 20.81 -26.21
N ALA A 246 31.54 20.73 -25.72
CA ALA A 246 31.89 19.82 -24.62
C ALA A 246 31.20 20.21 -23.30
N LEU A 247 31.14 21.51 -22.98
CA LEU A 247 30.52 22.00 -21.75
C LEU A 247 28.98 21.96 -21.80
N THR A 248 28.39 22.30 -22.95
CA THR A 248 26.94 22.17 -23.16
C THR A 248 26.48 20.71 -23.12
N SER A 249 27.30 19.74 -23.56
CA SER A 249 26.98 18.32 -23.43
C SER A 249 27.05 17.80 -21.99
N GLN A 250 27.85 18.41 -21.12
CA GLN A 250 27.94 18.02 -19.71
C GLN A 250 26.80 18.62 -18.87
N MET A 251 26.30 19.79 -19.26
CA MET A 251 25.23 20.51 -18.55
C MET A 251 24.26 21.20 -19.53
N CYS A 252 23.40 20.41 -20.17
CA CYS A 252 22.48 20.91 -21.19
C CYS A 252 21.42 21.88 -20.64
N ASP A 253 20.90 21.61 -19.44
CA ASP A 253 19.78 22.36 -18.88
C ASP A 253 20.15 23.81 -18.54
N THR A 254 21.32 24.00 -17.94
CA THR A 254 21.81 25.31 -17.51
C THR A 254 22.27 26.15 -18.70
N ALA A 255 22.92 25.55 -19.69
CA ALA A 255 23.18 26.18 -20.98
C ALA A 255 21.90 26.65 -21.67
N GLY A 256 20.83 25.86 -21.61
CA GLY A 256 19.53 26.23 -22.15
C GLY A 256 18.97 27.53 -21.55
N VAL A 257 19.09 27.69 -20.23
CA VAL A 257 18.59 28.88 -19.51
C VAL A 257 19.38 30.13 -19.89
N VAL A 258 20.72 30.04 -19.87
CA VAL A 258 21.61 31.18 -20.18
C VAL A 258 21.38 31.68 -21.61
N VAL A 259 21.29 30.77 -22.58
CA VAL A 259 21.07 31.16 -23.98
C VAL A 259 19.67 31.76 -24.16
N ARG A 260 18.66 31.23 -23.47
CA ARG A 260 17.29 31.79 -23.51
C ARG A 260 17.24 33.23 -22.98
N GLU A 261 17.91 33.52 -21.87
CA GLU A 261 18.02 34.89 -21.36
C GLU A 261 18.68 35.83 -22.37
N ARG A 262 19.74 35.36 -23.05
CA ARG A 262 20.39 36.12 -24.11
C ARG A 262 19.47 36.38 -25.31
N LEU A 263 18.66 35.41 -25.72
CA LEU A 263 17.67 35.56 -26.79
C LEU A 263 16.58 36.58 -26.41
N VAL A 264 16.13 36.59 -25.15
CA VAL A 264 15.16 37.57 -24.64
C VAL A 264 15.73 38.99 -24.69
N HIS A 265 16.98 39.18 -24.25
CA HIS A 265 17.65 40.48 -24.35
C HIS A 265 17.83 40.95 -25.79
N LEU A 266 18.15 40.03 -26.71
CA LEU A 266 18.26 40.30 -28.13
C LEU A 266 16.90 40.74 -28.71
N HIS A 267 15.82 40.03 -28.40
CA HIS A 267 14.46 40.41 -28.79
C HIS A 267 14.09 41.80 -28.29
N GLN A 268 14.33 42.09 -27.01
CA GLN A 268 14.08 43.40 -26.43
C GLN A 268 14.89 44.52 -27.10
N ARG A 269 16.11 44.22 -27.59
CA ARG A 269 16.93 45.16 -28.35
C ARG A 269 16.32 45.44 -29.73
N LEU A 270 15.92 44.40 -30.47
CA LEU A 270 15.34 44.54 -31.81
C LEU A 270 13.99 45.26 -31.79
N CYS A 271 13.17 45.06 -30.76
CA CYS A 271 11.87 45.71 -30.63
C CYS A 271 11.92 47.19 -30.19
N LYS A 272 13.07 47.69 -29.74
CA LYS A 272 13.22 49.11 -29.33
C LYS A 272 13.30 50.02 -30.56
N LYS A 273 12.28 50.85 -30.78
CA LYS A 273 12.20 51.87 -31.87
C LYS A 273 13.39 52.85 -31.93
N ALA A 274 14.16 52.98 -30.85
CA ALA A 274 15.31 53.87 -30.74
C ALA A 274 16.66 53.22 -31.11
N SER A 275 16.68 51.95 -31.55
CA SER A 275 17.93 51.28 -31.93
C SER A 275 18.36 51.66 -33.34
N THR A 276 19.67 51.88 -33.53
CA THR A 276 20.31 52.29 -34.79
C THR A 276 20.11 51.30 -35.95
N SER A 277 19.75 50.04 -35.66
CA SER A 277 19.39 49.06 -36.69
C SER A 277 18.37 48.03 -36.18
N ALA A 278 17.27 47.85 -36.93
CA ALA A 278 16.26 46.81 -36.68
C ALA A 278 16.74 45.38 -37.05
N TRP A 279 18.04 45.19 -37.27
CA TRP A 279 18.65 43.94 -37.76
C TRP A 279 19.71 43.42 -36.76
N PRO A 280 19.92 42.09 -36.67
CA PRO A 280 20.98 41.52 -35.84
C PRO A 280 22.38 41.95 -36.34
N THR A 281 23.28 42.18 -35.39
CA THR A 281 24.68 42.49 -35.66
C THR A 281 25.44 41.22 -36.06
N LEU A 282 26.58 41.38 -36.76
CA LEU A 282 27.40 40.24 -37.20
C LEU A 282 27.76 39.26 -36.06
N PRO A 283 28.14 39.69 -34.83
CA PRO A 283 28.38 38.78 -33.72
C PRO A 283 27.15 37.96 -33.30
N GLU A 284 25.95 38.52 -33.40
CA GLU A 284 24.70 37.83 -33.08
C GLU A 284 24.33 36.81 -34.17
N LEU A 285 24.59 37.12 -35.45
CA LEU A 285 24.43 36.17 -36.54
C LEU A 285 25.40 34.97 -36.42
N LEU A 286 26.65 35.23 -36.04
CA LEU A 286 27.62 34.17 -35.76
C LEU A 286 27.23 33.35 -34.53
N LEU A 287 26.63 33.97 -33.51
CA LEU A 287 26.07 33.26 -32.36
C LEU A 287 24.95 32.31 -32.80
N PHE A 288 24.01 32.75 -33.63
CA PHE A 288 22.96 31.86 -34.15
C PHE A 288 23.55 30.67 -34.90
N LYS A 289 24.52 30.90 -35.79
CA LYS A 289 25.24 29.83 -36.48
C LYS A 289 25.90 28.85 -35.51
N ALA A 290 26.55 29.35 -34.47
CA ALA A 290 27.13 28.49 -33.42
C ALA A 290 26.04 27.68 -32.68
N LEU A 291 24.92 28.31 -32.31
CA LEU A 291 23.81 27.64 -31.64
C LEU A 291 23.18 26.52 -32.48
N THR A 292 23.09 26.69 -33.80
CA THR A 292 22.62 25.62 -34.72
C THR A 292 23.52 24.39 -34.73
N SER A 293 24.80 24.54 -34.37
CA SER A 293 25.77 23.45 -34.29
C SER A 293 25.92 22.85 -32.90
N ILE A 294 25.56 23.61 -31.86
CA ILE A 294 25.65 23.19 -30.45
C ILE A 294 24.38 22.46 -30.02
N PHE A 295 23.21 22.95 -30.44
CA PHE A 295 21.91 22.37 -30.08
C PHE A 295 21.30 21.60 -31.24
N PRO A 296 20.58 20.50 -30.97
CA PRO A 296 19.89 19.74 -32.00
C PRO A 296 18.79 20.58 -32.64
N THR A 297 18.88 20.76 -33.95
CA THR A 297 17.84 21.42 -34.78
C THR A 297 16.70 20.46 -35.14
N SER A 298 16.87 19.18 -34.81
CA SER A 298 15.96 18.10 -35.10
C SER A 298 14.82 17.96 -34.09
N ASP A 299 14.49 18.92 -33.23
CA ASP A 299 13.48 18.73 -32.16
C ASP A 299 12.21 19.54 -32.42
N LEU A 300 11.02 18.93 -32.29
CA LEU A 300 9.76 19.63 -32.61
C LEU A 300 9.62 20.92 -31.78
N ARG A 301 9.98 20.86 -30.50
CA ARG A 301 10.05 22.00 -29.59
C ARG A 301 11.34 21.90 -28.80
N HIS A 302 12.13 22.96 -28.80
CA HIS A 302 13.38 23.04 -28.06
C HIS A 302 13.50 24.40 -27.37
N ASN A 303 13.96 24.41 -26.11
CA ASN A 303 13.96 25.60 -25.26
C ASN A 303 14.80 26.76 -25.79
N VAL A 304 15.85 26.47 -26.56
CA VAL A 304 16.74 27.45 -27.21
C VAL A 304 16.41 27.63 -28.70
N VAL A 305 16.41 26.55 -29.47
CA VAL A 305 16.21 26.58 -30.92
C VAL A 305 14.83 27.11 -31.33
N SER A 306 13.73 26.72 -30.67
CA SER A 306 12.40 27.21 -31.08
C SER A 306 12.21 28.71 -30.87
N PRO A 307 12.61 29.32 -29.73
CA PRO A 307 12.62 30.78 -29.62
C PRO A 307 13.57 31.47 -30.61
N MET A 308 14.72 30.86 -30.89
CA MET A 308 15.65 31.36 -31.90
C MET A 308 15.03 31.35 -33.30
N GLU A 309 14.37 30.27 -33.70
CA GLU A 309 13.63 30.14 -34.96
C GLU A 309 12.56 31.25 -35.09
N THR A 310 11.77 31.49 -34.03
CA THR A 310 10.74 32.54 -34.06
C THR A 310 11.30 33.96 -34.10
N LEU A 311 12.50 34.17 -33.57
CA LEU A 311 13.15 35.48 -33.57
C LEU A 311 13.83 35.76 -34.92
N LEU A 312 14.40 34.71 -35.51
CA LEU A 312 15.06 34.70 -36.80
C LEU A 312 14.10 34.38 -37.93
N ASP A 313 12.91 34.99 -37.90
CA ASP A 313 11.81 34.87 -38.88
C ASP A 313 12.26 34.96 -40.37
N GLN A 314 13.53 35.32 -40.63
CA GLN A 314 14.17 35.41 -41.95
C GLN A 314 15.58 34.75 -42.07
N SER A 315 15.94 33.67 -41.35
CA SER A 315 17.27 33.03 -41.54
C SER A 315 17.35 31.51 -41.24
N PRO A 316 18.50 30.86 -41.51
CA PRO A 316 18.84 30.14 -42.73
C PRO A 316 18.34 28.68 -42.78
N MET A 317 18.20 28.17 -44.01
CA MET A 317 17.76 26.80 -44.38
C MET A 317 18.46 25.67 -43.64
N ASP A 318 19.68 25.89 -43.12
CA ASP A 318 20.44 24.90 -42.36
C ASP A 318 19.69 24.38 -41.12
N MET A 319 18.85 25.22 -40.50
CA MET A 319 18.02 24.83 -39.36
C MET A 319 16.95 23.80 -39.74
N THR A 320 16.37 23.94 -40.92
CA THR A 320 15.21 23.15 -41.36
C THR A 320 15.58 21.97 -42.24
N ARG A 321 16.83 21.90 -42.72
CA ARG A 321 17.35 20.86 -43.62
C ARG A 321 17.22 19.45 -43.06
N SER A 322 17.39 19.26 -41.75
CA SER A 322 17.38 17.93 -41.12
C SER A 322 15.99 17.30 -41.03
N LYS A 323 14.93 18.10 -41.09
CA LYS A 323 13.54 17.66 -40.83
C LYS A 323 12.55 18.00 -41.94
N GLU A 324 13.01 18.58 -43.04
CA GLU A 324 12.14 19.02 -44.15
C GLU A 324 10.97 19.90 -43.66
N ARG A 325 11.21 20.71 -42.61
CA ARG A 325 10.17 21.61 -42.09
C ARG A 325 9.94 22.74 -43.07
N PHE A 326 8.67 22.98 -43.35
CA PHE A 326 8.27 24.11 -44.17
C PHE A 326 8.34 25.42 -43.37
N MET A 327 9.08 26.40 -43.89
CA MET A 327 9.09 27.79 -43.43
C MET A 327 8.47 28.68 -44.51
N PRO A 328 7.27 29.24 -44.30
CA PRO A 328 6.63 30.08 -45.29
C PRO A 328 7.40 31.38 -45.55
N GLU A 329 8.12 31.90 -44.56
CA GLU A 329 8.84 33.17 -44.64
C GLU A 329 10.00 33.12 -45.64
N VAL A 330 10.61 31.95 -45.84
CA VAL A 330 11.66 31.77 -46.85
C VAL A 330 11.09 31.95 -48.26
N VAL A 331 9.90 31.40 -48.52
CA VAL A 331 9.23 31.52 -49.83
C VAL A 331 8.74 32.96 -50.05
N THR A 332 8.23 33.63 -49.01
CA THR A 332 7.83 35.05 -49.11
C THR A 332 9.04 35.97 -49.29
N PHE A 333 10.18 35.66 -48.66
CA PHE A 333 11.45 36.37 -48.85
C PHE A 333 11.97 36.19 -50.27
N LEU A 334 12.02 34.95 -50.78
CA LEU A 334 12.45 34.64 -52.14
C LEU A 334 11.57 35.33 -53.18
N THR A 335 10.25 35.29 -53.02
CA THR A 335 9.30 35.95 -53.93
C THR A 335 9.45 37.47 -53.87
N ARG A 336 9.62 38.06 -52.68
CA ARG A 336 9.81 39.52 -52.52
C ARG A 336 11.09 40.02 -53.17
N ILE A 337 12.21 39.34 -52.96
CA ILE A 337 13.49 39.75 -53.57
C ILE A 337 13.48 39.48 -55.07
N LEU A 338 12.98 38.33 -55.52
CA LEU A 338 12.91 38.04 -56.96
C LEU A 338 12.00 39.04 -57.69
N ARG A 339 10.87 39.44 -57.10
CA ARG A 339 10.00 40.50 -57.61
C ARG A 339 10.71 41.86 -57.63
N ALA A 340 11.61 42.13 -56.69
CA ALA A 340 12.42 43.35 -56.72
C ALA A 340 13.37 43.41 -57.94
N PHE A 341 13.72 42.29 -58.56
CA PHE A 341 14.48 42.24 -59.82
C PHE A 341 13.59 42.37 -61.08
N VAL A 342 12.31 42.00 -61.02
CA VAL A 342 11.40 41.96 -62.19
C VAL A 342 10.54 43.23 -62.32
N THR A 343 10.56 43.91 -63.47
CA THR A 343 9.61 45.02 -63.76
C THR A 343 8.19 44.47 -63.99
N SER A 344 7.15 44.95 -63.29
CA SER A 344 5.78 44.57 -63.62
C SER A 344 5.30 45.38 -64.82
N GLY A 345 5.24 44.77 -66.00
CA GLY A 345 4.48 45.32 -67.12
C GLY A 345 2.99 45.08 -66.87
N VAL A 346 2.24 46.16 -66.64
CA VAL A 346 0.76 46.29 -66.64
C VAL A 346 0.00 45.90 -65.35
N ASP A 347 -0.53 46.92 -64.67
CA ASP A 347 -1.96 47.02 -64.32
C ASP A 347 -2.38 48.48 -64.52
N GLU A 348 -3.24 48.74 -65.51
CA GLU A 348 -3.73 50.07 -65.91
C GLU A 348 -5.02 50.51 -65.17
N THR A 349 -5.40 49.85 -64.09
CA THR A 349 -6.57 50.26 -63.31
C THR A 349 -6.23 50.29 -61.84
N MET A 350 -5.91 51.47 -61.33
CA MET A 350 -6.22 52.01 -60.00
C MET A 350 -5.48 53.35 -59.88
N GLU A 351 -6.24 54.45 -59.88
CA GLU A 351 -5.75 55.78 -59.54
C GLU A 351 -5.42 55.82 -58.04
N ASN A 352 -4.14 56.02 -57.71
CA ASN A 352 -3.59 56.91 -56.66
C ASN A 352 -2.19 56.43 -56.18
N ASP A 353 -1.38 57.43 -55.78
CA ASP A 353 -0.11 57.39 -55.04
C ASP A 353 1.22 57.26 -55.82
N GLU A 354 1.78 58.43 -56.11
CA GLU A 354 3.16 58.96 -55.96
C GLU A 354 4.44 58.07 -55.95
N ASP A 355 4.43 56.77 -56.25
CA ASP A 355 5.66 55.93 -56.22
C ASP A 355 6.11 55.41 -57.60
N LYS A 356 5.79 56.12 -58.68
CA LYS A 356 6.38 55.90 -60.01
C LYS A 356 7.72 56.63 -60.14
N THR A 357 8.77 56.13 -59.47
CA THR A 357 10.19 56.10 -59.92
C THR A 357 11.14 55.88 -58.73
N SER A 358 11.27 54.63 -58.28
CA SER A 358 12.56 54.18 -57.75
C SER A 358 12.89 52.85 -58.39
N VAL A 359 13.78 52.87 -59.38
CA VAL A 359 14.44 51.65 -59.85
C VAL A 359 15.12 51.09 -58.60
N HIS A 360 14.63 49.96 -58.07
CA HIS A 360 15.25 49.32 -56.91
C HIS A 360 16.76 49.20 -57.18
N TRP A 361 17.59 49.52 -56.18
CA TRP A 361 19.06 49.52 -56.34
C TRP A 361 19.59 48.18 -56.89
N LEU A 362 18.92 47.07 -56.56
CA LEU A 362 19.19 45.73 -57.09
C LEU A 362 19.09 45.60 -58.62
N ARG A 363 18.33 46.48 -59.28
CA ARG A 363 18.16 46.51 -60.74
C ARG A 363 19.24 47.32 -61.46
N ARG A 364 19.92 48.25 -60.78
CA ARG A 364 20.93 49.11 -61.42
C ARG A 364 22.12 48.30 -61.92
N ASP A 365 22.51 47.26 -61.19
CA ASP A 365 23.70 46.46 -61.45
C ASP A 365 23.42 45.21 -62.31
N LEU A 366 22.15 44.94 -62.65
CA LEU A 366 21.74 43.74 -63.39
C LEU A 366 22.32 43.71 -64.82
N LEU A 367 22.53 44.89 -65.41
CA LEU A 367 23.09 45.06 -66.74
C LEU A 367 24.61 44.79 -66.80
N GLU A 368 25.34 44.92 -65.68
CA GLU A 368 26.78 44.64 -65.59
C GLU A 368 27.12 43.15 -65.40
N TRP A 369 26.17 42.34 -64.93
CA TRP A 369 26.38 40.91 -64.66
C TRP A 369 26.71 40.07 -65.87
N VAL A 370 26.11 40.43 -66.99
CA VAL A 370 26.10 39.63 -68.20
C VAL A 370 27.50 39.54 -68.82
N SER A 371 28.35 40.52 -68.56
CA SER A 371 29.70 40.57 -69.12
C SER A 371 30.72 39.72 -68.35
N ALA A 372 30.35 39.08 -67.23
CA ALA A 372 31.24 38.20 -66.49
C ALA A 372 31.05 36.73 -66.95
N PRO A 373 32.01 36.12 -67.67
CA PRO A 373 31.94 34.70 -67.99
C PRO A 373 31.96 33.91 -66.68
N SER A 374 30.85 33.25 -66.37
CA SER A 374 30.82 32.27 -65.27
C SER A 374 31.28 30.94 -65.83
N ASP A 375 32.44 30.48 -65.37
CA ASP A 375 32.95 29.12 -65.65
C ASP A 375 31.86 28.08 -65.35
N GLU A 376 31.86 27.04 -66.18
CA GLU A 376 30.86 25.98 -66.21
C GLU A 376 30.63 25.35 -64.82
N GLY A 377 29.37 25.36 -64.37
CA GLY A 377 28.83 24.26 -63.57
C GLY A 377 28.83 24.38 -62.04
N GLN A 378 29.18 25.52 -61.43
CA GLN A 378 29.00 25.69 -59.97
C GLN A 378 28.25 26.98 -59.62
N ILE A 379 27.08 26.79 -59.02
CA ILE A 379 26.37 27.85 -58.29
C ILE A 379 27.27 28.28 -57.13
N PRO A 380 27.60 29.59 -56.97
CA PRO A 380 28.48 30.03 -55.89
C PRO A 380 27.94 29.62 -54.53
N ALA A 381 28.81 29.08 -53.67
CA ALA A 381 28.49 28.84 -52.27
C ALA A 381 28.00 30.15 -51.62
N PHE A 382 27.03 30.04 -50.71
CA PHE A 382 26.47 31.14 -49.93
C PHE A 382 27.53 32.19 -49.58
N LEU A 383 27.21 33.46 -49.87
CA LEU A 383 28.04 34.65 -49.71
C LEU A 383 29.13 34.47 -48.64
N GLN A 384 30.39 34.35 -49.09
CA GLN A 384 31.52 34.74 -48.27
C GLN A 384 31.41 36.26 -48.07
N PHE A 385 31.06 36.70 -46.86
CA PHE A 385 31.18 38.10 -46.50
C PHE A 385 32.63 38.53 -46.75
N PRO A 386 32.90 39.55 -47.58
CA PRO A 386 34.24 40.08 -47.72
C PRO A 386 34.64 40.65 -46.36
N TYR A 387 35.66 40.04 -45.74
CA TYR A 387 36.29 40.62 -44.58
C TYR A 387 36.99 41.90 -45.06
N ALA A 388 36.45 43.04 -44.63
CA ALA A 388 36.96 44.40 -44.79
C ALA A 388 36.96 45.00 -46.22
N GLY A 389 36.22 46.10 -46.40
CA GLY A 389 36.71 47.23 -47.19
C GLY A 389 36.15 47.50 -48.60
N ILE A 390 35.13 46.80 -49.10
CA ILE A 390 34.50 47.14 -50.40
C ILE A 390 33.00 47.44 -50.18
N PRO A 391 32.49 48.64 -50.53
CA PRO A 391 31.14 49.07 -50.15
C PRO A 391 30.02 48.72 -51.14
N SER A 392 30.24 47.90 -52.17
CA SER A 392 29.19 47.57 -53.15
C SER A 392 28.95 46.06 -53.25
N CYS A 393 27.96 45.56 -52.50
CA CYS A 393 27.32 44.29 -52.83
C CYS A 393 26.58 44.49 -54.14
N SER A 394 27.18 44.05 -55.25
CA SER A 394 26.53 44.15 -56.56
C SER A 394 25.20 43.39 -56.53
N GLY A 395 24.17 43.96 -57.18
CA GLY A 395 22.86 43.32 -57.31
C GLY A 395 22.91 41.87 -57.82
N VAL A 396 24.02 41.47 -58.44
CA VAL A 396 24.20 40.14 -59.01
C VAL A 396 24.91 39.09 -58.21
N GLN A 397 25.71 39.49 -57.23
CA GLN A 397 26.06 38.57 -56.14
C GLN A 397 24.79 38.21 -55.33
N VAL A 398 23.85 39.15 -55.22
CA VAL A 398 22.54 38.90 -54.59
C VAL A 398 21.68 37.98 -55.45
N LEU A 399 21.62 38.18 -56.78
CA LEU A 399 20.82 37.32 -57.67
C LEU A 399 21.37 35.88 -57.73
N SER A 400 22.69 35.70 -57.86
CA SER A 400 23.31 34.37 -57.90
C SER A 400 23.11 33.60 -56.58
N SER A 401 23.25 34.26 -55.43
CA SER A 401 22.94 33.66 -54.13
C SER A 401 21.45 33.38 -53.93
N LEU A 402 20.56 34.20 -54.50
CA LEU A 402 19.12 33.96 -54.51
C LEU A 402 18.77 32.71 -55.33
N LEU A 403 19.35 32.53 -56.51
CA LEU A 403 19.16 31.34 -57.34
C LEU A 403 19.69 30.07 -56.65
N ALA A 404 20.82 30.19 -55.93
CA ALA A 404 21.35 29.11 -55.09
C ALA A 404 20.38 28.73 -53.97
N LEU A 405 19.87 29.73 -53.25
CA LEU A 405 18.90 29.54 -52.18
C LEU A 405 17.59 28.95 -52.71
N LEU A 406 17.15 29.35 -53.91
CA LEU A 406 15.97 28.82 -54.58
C LEU A 406 16.13 27.35 -54.98
N ASP A 407 17.31 26.95 -55.46
CA ASP A 407 17.58 25.55 -55.76
C ASP A 407 17.62 24.68 -54.49
N VAL A 408 18.28 25.17 -53.43
CA VAL A 408 18.31 24.47 -52.13
C VAL A 408 16.91 24.38 -51.51
N SER A 409 16.12 25.45 -51.59
CA SER A 409 14.75 25.47 -51.04
C SER A 409 13.80 24.58 -51.80
N SER A 410 13.87 24.59 -53.13
CA SER A 410 13.03 23.71 -53.94
C SER A 410 13.45 22.24 -53.84
N ALA A 411 14.73 21.94 -53.54
CA ALA A 411 15.15 20.57 -53.21
C ALA A 411 14.55 20.10 -51.88
N GLN A 412 14.60 20.95 -50.87
CA GLN A 412 14.16 20.63 -49.51
C GLN A 412 12.64 20.49 -49.40
N TYR A 413 11.88 21.29 -50.15
CA TYR A 413 10.42 21.33 -50.08
C TYR A 413 9.72 20.47 -51.13
N ALA A 414 10.46 19.70 -51.93
CA ALA A 414 9.92 18.83 -52.97
C ALA A 414 8.97 17.73 -52.43
N SER A 415 9.11 17.33 -51.17
CA SER A 415 8.25 16.33 -50.52
C SER A 415 6.88 16.88 -50.09
N LEU A 416 6.69 18.20 -50.09
CA LEU A 416 5.45 18.82 -49.62
C LEU A 416 4.30 18.64 -50.63
N PRO A 417 3.09 18.26 -50.18
CA PRO A 417 1.92 18.16 -51.07
C PRO A 417 1.47 19.50 -51.69
N SER A 418 1.87 20.62 -51.07
CA SER A 418 1.57 22.00 -51.52
C SER A 418 2.72 22.66 -52.26
N PHE A 419 3.71 21.88 -52.73
CA PHE A 419 4.90 22.41 -53.39
C PHE A 419 4.56 23.23 -54.65
N ASP A 420 3.59 22.75 -55.43
CA ASP A 420 3.11 23.41 -56.65
C ASP A 420 2.61 24.83 -56.37
N GLU A 421 1.71 24.99 -55.40
CA GLU A 421 1.14 26.30 -55.06
C GLU A 421 2.18 27.30 -54.54
N LEU A 422 3.25 26.80 -53.89
CA LEU A 422 4.29 27.62 -53.29
C LEU A 422 5.35 28.07 -54.29
N PHE A 423 5.78 27.19 -55.20
CA PHE A 423 6.89 27.45 -56.12
C PHE A 423 6.44 27.87 -57.52
N TYR A 424 5.17 27.67 -57.89
CA TYR A 424 4.63 28.14 -59.17
C TYR A 424 4.74 29.67 -59.36
N PRO A 425 4.45 30.53 -58.36
CA PRO A 425 4.67 31.97 -58.50
C PRO A 425 6.15 32.35 -58.74
N LEU A 426 7.08 31.63 -58.11
CA LEU A 426 8.52 31.82 -58.31
C LEU A 426 8.94 31.39 -59.72
N TYR A 427 8.39 30.29 -60.22
CA TYR A 427 8.57 29.82 -61.59
C TYR A 427 8.12 30.88 -62.61
N LEU A 428 6.96 31.50 -62.41
CA LEU A 428 6.48 32.60 -63.26
C LEU A 428 7.39 33.84 -63.19
N LEU A 429 7.86 34.21 -62.00
CA LEU A 429 8.78 35.35 -61.83
C LEU A 429 10.12 35.11 -62.52
N LEU A 430 10.66 33.88 -62.52
CA LEU A 430 11.87 33.56 -63.27
C LEU A 430 11.67 33.68 -64.79
N HIS A 431 10.54 33.25 -65.32
CA HIS A 431 10.21 33.43 -66.75
C HIS A 431 10.03 34.91 -67.12
N ALA A 432 9.41 35.70 -66.24
CA ALA A 432 9.31 37.15 -66.41
C ALA A 432 10.69 37.83 -66.37
N LEU A 433 11.60 37.33 -65.54
CA LEU A 433 12.99 37.78 -65.51
C LEU A 433 13.69 37.44 -66.83
N VAL A 434 13.60 36.20 -67.34
CA VAL A 434 14.21 35.83 -68.64
C VAL A 434 13.69 36.72 -69.78
N LYS A 435 12.39 37.02 -69.81
CA LYS A 435 11.78 37.92 -70.80
C LYS A 435 12.31 39.36 -70.70
N GLN A 436 12.75 39.81 -69.53
CA GLN A 436 13.31 41.16 -69.38
C GLN A 436 14.75 41.29 -69.82
N LEU A 437 15.48 40.17 -69.89
CA LEU A 437 16.88 40.17 -70.26
C LEU A 437 17.12 39.60 -71.68
N GLU A 438 16.15 39.76 -72.60
CA GLU A 438 16.10 39.22 -73.99
C GLU A 438 17.43 39.24 -74.78
N ASP A 439 18.34 40.19 -74.51
CA ASP A 439 19.60 40.40 -75.25
C ASP A 439 20.85 39.67 -74.71
N THR A 440 20.74 38.86 -73.64
CA THR A 440 21.91 38.44 -72.85
C THR A 440 21.91 36.93 -72.48
N PRO A 441 23.06 36.23 -72.34
CA PRO A 441 23.08 34.79 -72.02
C PRO A 441 22.80 34.48 -70.53
N HIS A 442 21.63 33.91 -70.23
CA HIS A 442 21.18 33.59 -68.85
C HIS A 442 21.19 32.10 -68.49
N THR A 443 22.30 31.41 -68.74
CA THR A 443 22.43 29.95 -68.52
C THR A 443 22.02 29.52 -67.11
N ASN A 444 22.39 30.30 -66.08
CA ASN A 444 22.07 30.01 -64.68
C ASN A 444 20.57 30.10 -64.36
N VAL A 445 19.86 31.07 -64.94
CA VAL A 445 18.41 31.26 -64.73
C VAL A 445 17.63 30.17 -65.47
N LEU A 446 18.01 29.86 -66.71
CA LEU A 446 17.41 28.78 -67.50
C LEU A 446 17.62 27.41 -66.84
N TYR A 447 18.80 27.17 -66.27
CA TYR A 447 19.08 25.97 -65.48
C TYR A 447 18.16 25.87 -64.26
N ALA A 448 18.00 26.94 -63.48
CA ALA A 448 17.10 26.98 -62.34
C ALA A 448 15.62 26.72 -62.74
N ILE A 449 15.17 27.29 -63.87
CA ILE A 449 13.84 27.06 -64.43
C ILE A 449 13.65 25.58 -64.78
N SER A 450 14.59 24.97 -65.51
CA SER A 450 14.49 23.56 -65.90
C SER A 450 14.42 22.64 -64.68
N LYS A 451 15.19 22.93 -63.63
CA LYS A 451 15.22 22.16 -62.40
C LYS A 451 13.93 22.31 -61.60
N LEU A 452 13.38 23.52 -61.51
CA LEU A 452 12.07 23.74 -60.90
C LEU A 452 10.96 23.04 -61.68
N HIS A 453 10.99 23.08 -63.01
CA HIS A 453 10.00 22.42 -63.85
C HIS A 453 9.95 20.91 -63.61
N THR A 454 11.11 20.23 -63.62
CA THR A 454 11.18 18.78 -63.33
C THR A 454 10.64 18.42 -61.93
N ARG A 455 10.86 19.28 -60.93
CA ARG A 455 10.34 19.09 -59.57
C ARG A 455 8.82 19.30 -59.50
N LEU A 456 8.29 20.31 -60.19
CA LEU A 456 6.85 20.56 -60.28
C LEU A 456 6.12 19.40 -60.98
N GLU A 457 6.67 18.90 -62.09
CA GLU A 457 6.12 17.74 -62.80
C GLU A 457 6.13 16.47 -61.92
N SER A 458 7.23 16.24 -61.20
CA SER A 458 7.30 15.14 -60.22
C SER A 458 6.26 15.29 -59.10
N CYS A 459 5.97 16.51 -58.64
CA CYS A 459 4.95 16.76 -57.62
C CYS A 459 3.54 16.42 -58.15
N TRP A 460 3.23 16.82 -59.38
CA TRP A 460 1.94 16.52 -60.02
C TRP A 460 1.68 15.03 -60.15
N ASN A 461 2.70 14.26 -60.53
CA ASN A 461 2.60 12.80 -60.67
C ASN A 461 2.31 12.09 -59.34
N VAL A 462 2.73 12.66 -58.20
CA VAL A 462 2.55 12.09 -56.85
C VAL A 462 1.26 12.56 -56.17
N ARG A 463 0.65 13.66 -56.63
CA ARG A 463 -0.45 14.35 -55.96
C ARG A 463 -1.71 13.47 -55.81
N ARG A 464 -2.27 13.44 -54.60
CA ARG A 464 -3.49 12.69 -54.24
C ARG A 464 -4.44 13.54 -53.39
N PRO A 465 -5.76 13.29 -53.41
CA PRO A 465 -6.72 13.99 -52.55
C PRO A 465 -6.51 13.65 -51.07
N LEU A 466 -6.67 14.65 -50.20
CA LEU A 466 -6.47 14.54 -48.75
C LEU A 466 -7.54 13.66 -48.08
N ARG A 467 -7.11 12.78 -47.17
CA ARG A 467 -7.99 11.94 -46.33
C ARG A 467 -7.59 12.04 -44.86
N LEU A 468 -7.82 13.21 -44.25
CA LEU A 468 -7.43 13.47 -42.85
C LEU A 468 -8.36 12.82 -41.82
N GLN A 469 -9.61 12.54 -42.20
CA GLN A 469 -10.65 12.03 -41.31
C GLN A 469 -10.79 10.50 -41.32
N SER A 470 -9.66 9.79 -41.33
CA SER A 470 -9.64 8.33 -41.16
C SER A 470 -9.25 7.98 -39.73
N PHE A 471 -10.21 7.55 -38.92
CA PHE A 471 -9.98 7.13 -37.53
C PHE A 471 -10.03 5.62 -37.41
N ALA A 472 -9.14 5.05 -36.59
CA ALA A 472 -9.24 3.65 -36.21
C ALA A 472 -10.53 3.42 -35.40
N PRO A 473 -11.22 2.27 -35.56
CA PRO A 473 -12.42 1.97 -34.79
C PRO A 473 -12.10 1.89 -33.29
N THR A 474 -12.98 2.40 -32.44
CA THR A 474 -12.82 2.39 -30.98
C THR A 474 -13.01 0.97 -30.43
N THR A 475 -12.11 0.55 -29.53
CA THR A 475 -12.18 -0.76 -28.86
C THR A 475 -13.11 -0.71 -27.64
N LEU A 476 -13.77 -1.83 -27.32
CA LEU A 476 -14.59 -1.96 -26.11
C LEU A 476 -13.73 -1.84 -24.83
N PRO A 477 -14.24 -1.23 -23.75
CA PRO A 477 -13.51 -1.13 -22.49
C PRO A 477 -13.39 -2.50 -21.80
N THR A 478 -12.18 -2.88 -21.41
CA THR A 478 -11.92 -4.09 -20.63
C THR A 478 -11.88 -3.78 -19.14
N PHE A 479 -12.63 -4.53 -18.32
CA PHE A 479 -12.66 -4.37 -16.86
C PHE A 479 -11.76 -5.38 -16.16
N ALA A 480 -11.02 -4.93 -15.15
CA ALA A 480 -10.21 -5.82 -14.31
C ALA A 480 -11.12 -6.63 -13.36
N PRO A 481 -10.96 -7.97 -13.27
CA PRO A 481 -11.72 -8.77 -12.32
C PRO A 481 -11.32 -8.42 -10.89
N HIS A 482 -12.31 -8.24 -10.01
CA HIS A 482 -12.07 -7.97 -8.60
C HIS A 482 -12.03 -9.29 -7.80
N PHE A 483 -10.83 -9.71 -7.42
CA PHE A 483 -10.60 -10.90 -6.60
C PHE A 483 -9.43 -10.67 -5.63
N ASP A 484 -9.44 -11.44 -4.54
CA ASP A 484 -8.31 -11.48 -3.61
C ASP A 484 -7.39 -12.64 -3.99
N GLU A 485 -6.10 -12.38 -4.19
CA GLU A 485 -5.09 -13.43 -4.45
C GLU A 485 -5.05 -14.44 -3.30
N ASN A 486 -5.01 -13.95 -2.07
CA ASN A 486 -5.05 -14.75 -0.84
C ASN A 486 -6.49 -14.90 -0.32
N TYR A 487 -7.34 -15.53 -1.13
CA TYR A 487 -8.73 -15.78 -0.75
C TYR A 487 -8.80 -16.77 0.42
N THR A 488 -9.37 -16.32 1.53
CA THR A 488 -9.73 -17.20 2.65
C THR A 488 -11.21 -17.05 2.94
N VAL A 489 -11.88 -18.16 3.26
CA VAL A 489 -13.31 -18.19 3.63
C VAL A 489 -13.48 -17.64 5.06
N ARG A 490 -13.17 -16.35 5.24
CA ARG A 490 -13.44 -15.59 6.48
C ARG A 490 -14.72 -14.79 6.29
N LYS A 491 -15.52 -14.72 7.36
CA LYS A 491 -16.72 -13.87 7.36
C LYS A 491 -16.27 -12.42 7.51
N ASP A 492 -16.87 -11.53 6.72
CA ASP A 492 -16.68 -10.07 6.83
C ASP A 492 -15.27 -9.57 6.45
N LYS A 493 -14.54 -10.25 5.54
CA LYS A 493 -13.20 -9.83 5.07
C LYS A 493 -13.19 -8.45 4.39
N THR A 494 -14.22 -8.16 3.60
CA THR A 494 -14.37 -6.90 2.85
C THR A 494 -14.96 -5.76 3.69
N ALA A 495 -15.33 -6.01 4.94
CA ALA A 495 -15.90 -4.98 5.80
C ALA A 495 -14.78 -4.10 6.39
N PRO A 496 -15.02 -2.79 6.60
CA PRO A 496 -14.06 -1.95 7.32
C PRO A 496 -13.81 -2.51 8.72
N LYS A 497 -12.59 -2.28 9.23
CA LYS A 497 -12.07 -2.88 10.48
C LYS A 497 -13.04 -2.73 11.65
N ASP A 498 -13.57 -1.54 11.87
CA ASP A 498 -14.48 -1.25 12.99
C ASP A 498 -15.79 -2.03 12.89
N ARG A 499 -16.35 -2.12 11.68
CA ARG A 499 -17.58 -2.87 11.43
C ARG A 499 -17.34 -4.37 11.56
N ALA A 500 -16.19 -4.87 11.12
CA ALA A 500 -15.78 -6.26 11.29
C ALA A 500 -15.64 -6.61 12.78
N GLN A 501 -14.97 -5.76 13.56
CA GLN A 501 -14.81 -5.91 15.01
C GLN A 501 -16.15 -5.87 15.75
N LEU A 502 -17.01 -4.90 15.44
CA LEU A 502 -18.34 -4.78 16.04
C LEU A 502 -19.18 -6.04 15.78
N LYS A 503 -19.20 -6.53 14.54
CA LYS A 503 -19.89 -7.79 14.19
C LYS A 503 -19.29 -9.00 14.92
N GLN A 504 -17.96 -9.04 15.08
CA GLN A 504 -17.30 -10.09 15.84
C GLN A 504 -17.73 -10.09 17.31
N LEU A 505 -17.74 -8.92 17.96
CA LEU A 505 -18.19 -8.73 19.34
C LEU A 505 -19.67 -9.12 19.49
N GLN A 506 -20.54 -8.68 18.58
CA GLN A 506 -21.96 -9.06 18.59
C GLN A 506 -22.15 -10.58 18.50
N ARG A 507 -21.37 -11.27 17.67
CA ARG A 507 -21.39 -12.75 17.57
C ARG A 507 -20.90 -13.41 18.86
N GLN A 508 -19.87 -12.86 19.49
CA GLN A 508 -19.35 -13.36 20.76
C GLN A 508 -20.39 -13.21 21.88
N VAL A 509 -21.00 -12.03 22.02
CA VAL A 509 -22.08 -11.77 22.98
C VAL A 509 -23.26 -12.72 22.73
N LYS A 510 -23.71 -12.85 21.49
CA LYS A 510 -24.82 -13.76 21.14
C LYS A 510 -24.49 -15.22 21.46
N ARG A 511 -23.26 -15.66 21.22
CA ARG A 511 -22.79 -17.02 21.54
C ARG A 511 -22.72 -17.25 23.05
N ALA A 512 -22.15 -16.31 23.79
CA ALA A 512 -22.05 -16.37 25.25
C ALA A 512 -23.44 -16.38 25.90
N ARG A 513 -24.32 -15.43 25.53
CA ARG A 513 -25.71 -15.36 26.01
C ARG A 513 -26.48 -16.65 25.73
N LYS A 514 -26.35 -17.21 24.53
CA LYS A 514 -27.01 -18.49 24.18
C LYS A 514 -26.41 -19.68 24.92
N GLY A 515 -25.11 -19.65 25.23
CA GLY A 515 -24.46 -20.66 26.07
C GLY A 515 -24.95 -20.62 27.51
N ALA A 516 -24.86 -19.45 28.14
CA ALA A 516 -25.30 -19.21 29.52
C ALA A 516 -26.79 -19.56 29.70
N ALA A 517 -27.66 -19.09 28.81
CA ALA A 517 -29.09 -19.41 28.89
C ALA A 517 -29.40 -20.91 28.74
N ARG A 518 -28.58 -21.67 28.00
CA ARG A 518 -28.76 -23.14 27.89
C ARG A 518 -28.34 -23.84 29.18
N GLU A 519 -27.23 -23.46 29.80
CA GLU A 519 -26.79 -24.06 31.06
C GLU A 519 -27.79 -23.75 32.18
N LEU A 520 -28.23 -22.49 32.32
CA LEU A 520 -29.24 -22.12 33.32
C LEU A 520 -30.54 -22.92 33.19
N ARG A 521 -31.01 -23.18 31.95
CA ARG A 521 -32.19 -24.03 31.73
C ARG A 521 -31.96 -25.47 32.17
N ARG A 522 -30.80 -26.05 31.83
CA ARG A 522 -30.44 -27.42 32.23
C ARG A 522 -30.28 -27.55 33.73
N ASP A 523 -29.74 -26.53 34.38
CA ASP A 523 -29.55 -26.48 35.82
C ASP A 523 -30.90 -26.33 36.54
N ALA A 524 -31.81 -25.50 36.00
CA ALA A 524 -33.18 -25.42 36.48
C ALA A 524 -33.94 -26.76 36.33
N GLU A 525 -33.81 -27.44 35.19
CA GLU A 525 -34.37 -28.79 34.97
C GLU A 525 -33.81 -29.79 35.98
N PHE A 526 -32.51 -29.74 36.26
CA PHE A 526 -31.86 -30.62 37.25
C PHE A 526 -32.42 -30.38 38.66
N ILE A 527 -32.48 -29.13 39.11
CA ILE A 527 -33.03 -28.75 40.42
C ILE A 527 -34.49 -29.17 40.52
N HIS A 528 -35.28 -28.99 39.45
CA HIS A 528 -36.68 -29.41 39.42
C HIS A 528 -36.82 -30.92 39.62
N ARG A 529 -36.01 -31.74 38.93
CA ARG A 529 -36.01 -33.20 39.10
C ARG A 529 -35.63 -33.61 40.51
N GLU A 530 -34.62 -32.98 41.12
CA GLU A 530 -34.23 -33.28 42.50
C GLU A 530 -35.31 -32.87 43.52
N LYS A 531 -35.98 -31.73 43.32
CA LYS A 531 -37.15 -31.32 44.10
C LYS A 531 -38.29 -32.34 44.01
N GLN A 532 -38.61 -32.80 42.80
CA GLN A 532 -39.66 -33.79 42.59
C GLN A 532 -39.33 -35.12 43.28
N LYS A 533 -38.10 -35.63 43.14
CA LYS A 533 -37.65 -36.84 43.84
C LYS A 533 -37.74 -36.70 45.36
N GLU A 534 -37.37 -35.55 45.91
CA GLU A 534 -37.46 -35.28 47.35
C GLU A 534 -38.93 -35.29 47.82
N GLU A 535 -39.82 -34.66 47.06
CA GLU A 535 -41.26 -34.63 47.35
C GLU A 535 -41.92 -36.00 47.23
N GLU A 536 -41.62 -36.77 46.19
CA GLU A 536 -42.09 -38.14 45.99
C GLU A 536 -41.62 -39.06 47.12
N ALA A 537 -40.33 -38.99 47.51
CA ALA A 537 -39.80 -39.75 48.63
C ALA A 537 -40.47 -39.35 49.95
N ARG A 538 -40.77 -38.06 50.15
CA ARG A 538 -41.49 -37.56 51.33
C ARG A 538 -42.93 -38.08 51.38
N LEU A 539 -43.64 -38.08 50.25
CA LEU A 539 -45.00 -38.61 50.14
C LEU A 539 -45.03 -40.13 50.37
N ALA A 540 -44.13 -40.88 49.73
CA ALA A 540 -44.01 -42.33 49.92
C ALA A 540 -43.74 -42.69 51.39
N ALA A 541 -42.80 -42.00 52.05
CA ALA A 541 -42.52 -42.22 53.47
C ALA A 541 -43.72 -41.86 54.38
N LYS A 542 -44.54 -40.87 54.00
CA LYS A 542 -45.79 -40.56 54.71
C LYS A 542 -46.84 -41.65 54.50
N GLU A 543 -47.01 -42.15 53.28
CA GLU A 543 -47.94 -43.23 52.96
C GLU A 543 -47.57 -44.53 53.66
N GLU A 544 -46.29 -44.90 53.70
CA GLU A 544 -45.80 -46.08 54.42
C GLU A 544 -46.08 -45.97 55.92
N LYS A 545 -45.79 -44.81 56.53
CA LYS A 545 -46.14 -44.55 57.94
C LYS A 545 -47.65 -44.62 58.18
N GLN A 546 -48.46 -44.08 57.28
CA GLN A 546 -49.92 -44.16 57.39
C GLN A 546 -50.40 -45.61 57.30
N LYS A 547 -49.84 -46.43 56.40
CA LYS A 547 -50.14 -47.86 56.29
C LYS A 547 -49.72 -48.61 57.54
N GLU A 548 -48.56 -48.30 58.10
CA GLU A 548 -48.06 -48.89 59.35
C GLU A 548 -48.99 -48.55 60.53
N ILE A 549 -49.34 -47.27 60.70
CA ILE A 549 -50.29 -46.81 61.73
C ILE A 549 -51.65 -47.49 61.54
N ARG A 550 -52.13 -47.58 60.29
CA ARG A 550 -53.42 -48.22 59.99
C ARG A 550 -53.38 -49.71 60.32
N ARG A 551 -52.30 -50.40 59.93
CA ARG A 551 -52.08 -51.80 60.27
C ARG A 551 -52.04 -52.01 61.78
N TRP A 552 -51.36 -51.14 62.53
CA TRP A 552 -51.32 -51.18 63.98
C TRP A 552 -52.72 -50.98 64.61
N LEU A 553 -53.52 -50.03 64.11
CA LEU A 553 -54.90 -49.84 64.55
C LEU A 553 -55.80 -51.05 64.23
N ASP A 554 -55.64 -51.64 63.06
CA ASP A 554 -56.40 -52.83 62.65
C ASP A 554 -56.01 -54.05 63.50
N GLU A 555 -54.73 -54.20 63.85
CA GLU A 555 -54.24 -55.21 64.81
C GLU A 555 -54.84 -54.98 66.21
N GLN A 556 -54.89 -53.73 66.72
CA GLN A 556 -55.56 -53.41 67.99
C GLN A 556 -57.05 -53.76 67.95
N ASN A 557 -57.77 -53.37 66.89
CA ASN A 557 -59.18 -53.75 66.70
C ASN A 557 -59.37 -55.27 66.63
N ALA A 558 -58.45 -55.99 65.99
CA ALA A 558 -58.48 -57.45 65.95
C ALA A 558 -58.29 -58.06 67.36
N THR A 559 -57.35 -57.55 68.16
CA THR A 559 -57.17 -57.97 69.56
C THR A 559 -58.39 -57.64 70.43
N PHE A 560 -58.98 -56.45 70.28
CA PHE A 560 -60.21 -56.04 70.96
C PHE A 560 -61.38 -56.97 70.59
N ASN A 561 -61.57 -57.25 69.30
CA ASN A 561 -62.59 -58.19 68.83
C ASN A 561 -62.35 -59.62 69.34
N GLN A 562 -61.10 -60.06 69.44
CA GLN A 562 -60.76 -61.35 70.06
C GLN A 562 -61.10 -61.36 71.56
N GLN A 563 -60.86 -60.28 72.28
CA GLN A 563 -61.23 -60.13 73.69
C GLN A 563 -62.75 -60.17 73.89
N VAL A 564 -63.51 -59.46 73.05
CA VAL A 564 -64.98 -59.53 73.01
C VAL A 564 -65.45 -60.96 72.74
N ARG A 565 -64.78 -61.70 71.83
CA ARG A 565 -65.13 -63.08 71.48
C ARG A 565 -64.76 -64.11 72.55
N LYS A 566 -63.70 -63.89 73.35
CA LYS A 566 -63.24 -64.82 74.41
C LYS A 566 -64.01 -64.71 75.73
N GLY A 567 -64.93 -63.76 75.87
CA GLY A 567 -65.90 -63.74 76.96
C GLY A 567 -65.56 -62.75 78.08
N GLY A 568 -66.32 -61.66 78.10
CA GLY A 568 -66.46 -60.72 79.21
C GLY A 568 -67.65 -59.81 78.88
N HIS A 569 -68.71 -59.91 79.67
CA HIS A 569 -70.04 -59.33 79.47
C HIS A 569 -70.06 -57.78 79.52
N MET A 570 -69.33 -57.07 78.65
CA MET A 570 -69.26 -55.60 78.74
C MET A 570 -69.54 -54.78 77.46
N LEU A 571 -69.58 -55.32 76.24
CA LEU A 571 -70.05 -54.51 75.09
C LEU A 571 -70.73 -55.38 74.01
N LYS A 572 -72.06 -55.31 73.98
CA LYS A 572 -72.90 -55.85 72.90
C LYS A 572 -72.98 -54.78 71.79
N GLY A 573 -72.47 -55.11 70.60
CA GLY A 573 -72.23 -54.16 69.51
C GLY A 573 -73.49 -53.53 68.91
N GLY A 574 -73.40 -52.23 68.61
CA GLY A 574 -74.34 -51.49 67.76
C GLY A 574 -73.80 -51.39 66.33
N GLY A 575 -74.06 -52.39 65.50
CA GLY A 575 -73.87 -52.31 64.06
C GLY A 575 -75.09 -51.67 63.39
N SER A 576 -75.00 -50.41 63.00
CA SER A 576 -76.02 -49.75 62.18
C SER A 576 -75.81 -50.09 60.69
N ALA A 577 -76.48 -51.14 60.24
CA ALA A 577 -76.72 -51.39 58.82
C ALA A 577 -77.76 -50.39 58.29
N ARG A 578 -77.33 -49.34 57.57
CA ARG A 578 -78.14 -48.58 56.59
C ARG A 578 -77.25 -47.59 55.82
N GLY A 579 -76.61 -48.07 54.75
CA GLY A 579 -76.07 -47.24 53.68
C GLY A 579 -76.91 -47.43 52.41
N PRO A 580 -77.18 -46.37 51.61
CA PRO A 580 -78.07 -46.46 50.46
C PRO A 580 -77.43 -47.26 49.30
N ALA A 581 -78.28 -47.93 48.52
CA ALA A 581 -77.92 -48.82 47.42
C ALA A 581 -77.05 -48.14 46.33
N PRO A 582 -76.15 -48.90 45.66
CA PRO A 582 -75.26 -48.35 44.64
C PRO A 582 -76.04 -47.94 43.38
N ARG A 583 -75.90 -46.67 42.98
CA ARG A 583 -76.43 -46.17 41.70
C ARG A 583 -75.64 -46.75 40.53
N ALA A 584 -76.36 -47.26 39.53
CA ALA A 584 -75.81 -47.81 38.29
C ALA A 584 -74.97 -46.76 37.53
N ARG A 585 -73.82 -47.18 37.01
CA ARG A 585 -72.92 -46.37 36.17
C ARG A 585 -73.53 -46.18 34.78
N THR A 586 -73.76 -44.93 34.38
CA THR A 586 -74.02 -44.58 32.97
C THR A 586 -72.70 -44.56 32.19
N PRO A 587 -72.67 -45.02 30.92
CA PRO A 587 -71.48 -44.92 30.07
C PRO A 587 -71.32 -43.47 29.57
N ARG A 588 -70.11 -42.92 29.67
CA ARG A 588 -69.76 -41.63 29.05
C ARG A 588 -69.43 -41.86 27.57
N LYS A 589 -69.99 -41.00 26.70
CA LYS A 589 -69.58 -40.84 25.29
C LYS A 589 -68.21 -40.20 25.20
#